data_AF-A0A522BW55-F1
#
_entry.id   AF-A0A522BW55-F1
#
_cell.length_a   1.000
_cell.length_b   1.000
_cell.length_c   1.000
_cell.angle_alpha   90.00
_cell.angle_beta   90.00
_cell.angle_gamma   90.00
#
_symmetry.space_group_name_H-M   'P 1'
#
loop_
_entity.id
_entity.type
_entity.pdbx_description
1 polymer ?
#
loop_
_entity_poly.entity_id
_entity_poly.type
_entity_poly.pdbx_seq_one_letter_code
_entity_poly.pdbx_strand_id
1 'polypeptide(L)'
;MTAPPVEAPARAASGRALAKPRRPLLGRSLALDGLRGFALIWVVTYHFTSSAGPLPGGWVGLDVFFVLSGFLITAMLLDEIRVNGRVSLPLFYARRAFRLLPALFVMLAAWVLVMLAFHDTTWIAATPGGDGVGDPVDVGAAFGQLGVILGYGVNWIYALELGAGAPLAHLWSLAVEEQFYVVWPFVLLLLLKVPAARRIWPVLAMAAVSATLPWIYWDGGAGNDRIYFGTDTRAVGMLMGAVAALAWHRRRSRGIGSPAAAARAWIGMGLVLGFLLTVGNIPLKFLAGPAIMAVAAMQVIPYLVDRPQSLMARFYDNSVLVWLGQRSYAVYLWHYLLATWLNPLSPWVGIPVGVGCSLLLAHLSWRFVEAPALRYAKRFRPKPAEVVDPYPAEQRADRAVVRAA
;
A
#
# COMPACT_ATOMS: atom_id res chain seq x y z
N MET A 1 -68.87 -24.02 44.48
CA MET A 1 -68.13 -22.78 44.14
C MET A 1 -66.65 -23.06 44.33
N THR A 2 -65.93 -23.37 43.26
CA THR A 2 -64.46 -23.48 43.25
C THR A 2 -64.00 -23.00 41.88
N ALA A 3 -63.41 -21.80 41.84
CA ALA A 3 -62.89 -21.19 40.61
C ALA A 3 -61.67 -21.97 40.09
N PRO A 4 -61.45 -22.03 38.76
CA PRO A 4 -60.27 -22.67 38.20
C PRO A 4 -59.01 -21.81 38.43
N PRO A 5 -57.80 -22.40 38.38
CA PRO A 5 -56.57 -21.68 38.64
C PRO A 5 -56.26 -20.72 37.49
N VAL A 6 -55.91 -19.47 37.82
CA VAL A 6 -55.39 -18.49 36.87
C VAL A 6 -53.94 -18.87 36.55
N GLU A 7 -53.69 -19.39 35.34
CA GLU A 7 -52.34 -19.54 34.83
C GLU A 7 -51.69 -18.16 34.68
N ALA A 8 -50.59 -17.94 35.40
CA ALA A 8 -49.78 -16.74 35.24
C ALA A 8 -49.15 -16.74 33.83
N PRO A 9 -49.18 -15.62 33.08
CA PRO A 9 -48.56 -15.57 31.78
C PRO A 9 -47.05 -15.77 31.94
N ALA A 10 -46.53 -16.82 31.30
CA ALA A 10 -45.11 -17.06 31.19
C ALA A 10 -44.44 -15.78 30.66
N ARG A 11 -43.56 -15.18 31.46
CA ARG A 11 -42.70 -14.08 31.00
C ARG A 11 -41.86 -14.63 29.85
N ALA A 12 -42.31 -14.38 28.61
CA ALA A 12 -41.50 -14.57 27.43
C ALA A 12 -40.26 -13.69 27.60
N ALA A 13 -39.12 -14.31 27.90
CA ALA A 13 -37.84 -13.65 27.86
C ALA A 13 -37.68 -13.12 26.43
N SER A 14 -37.87 -11.81 26.25
CA SER A 14 -37.66 -11.10 25.00
C SER A 14 -36.17 -11.03 24.71
N GLY A 15 -35.60 -12.19 24.36
CA GLY A 15 -34.26 -12.30 23.83
C GLY A 15 -34.19 -11.49 22.55
N ARG A 16 -33.68 -10.25 22.63
CA ARG A 16 -33.27 -9.46 21.46
C ARG A 16 -32.29 -10.32 20.67
N ALA A 17 -32.76 -10.92 19.57
CA ALA A 17 -31.91 -11.66 18.67
C ALA A 17 -30.88 -10.68 18.07
N LEU A 18 -29.64 -10.78 18.55
CA LEU A 18 -28.50 -10.01 18.04
C LEU A 18 -28.40 -10.22 16.53
N ALA A 19 -28.43 -9.14 15.75
CA ALA A 19 -28.22 -9.23 14.31
C ALA A 19 -26.83 -9.84 14.03
N LYS A 20 -26.73 -10.74 13.04
CA LYS A 20 -25.45 -11.40 12.69
C LYS A 20 -24.38 -10.33 12.45
N PRO A 21 -23.21 -10.41 13.11
CA PRO A 21 -22.16 -9.42 12.96
C PRO A 21 -21.72 -9.34 11.50
N ARG A 22 -21.71 -8.12 10.95
CA ARG A 22 -21.20 -7.88 9.60
C ARG A 22 -19.70 -8.19 9.59
N ARG A 23 -19.28 -8.99 8.60
CA ARG A 23 -17.86 -9.31 8.37
C ARG A 23 -17.23 -8.31 7.38
N PRO A 24 -15.91 -8.06 7.50
CA PRO A 24 -15.17 -7.32 6.47
C PRO A 24 -15.24 -8.07 5.13
N LEU A 25 -15.23 -7.34 4.02
CA LEU A 25 -15.22 -7.96 2.69
C LEU A 25 -13.82 -8.41 2.27
N LEU A 26 -12.78 -7.61 2.55
CA LEU A 26 -11.43 -7.87 2.05
C LEU A 26 -10.76 -9.03 2.79
N GLY A 27 -10.88 -9.07 4.12
CA GLY A 27 -10.20 -10.06 4.96
C GLY A 27 -8.68 -10.06 4.74
N ARG A 28 -8.04 -11.22 4.91
CA ARG A 28 -6.64 -11.44 4.53
C ARG A 28 -6.61 -12.06 3.14
N SER A 29 -5.82 -11.49 2.22
CA SER A 29 -5.60 -12.06 0.88
C SER A 29 -4.13 -12.39 0.69
N LEU A 30 -3.82 -13.68 0.57
CA LEU A 30 -2.45 -14.15 0.33
C LEU A 30 -1.97 -13.76 -1.07
N ALA A 31 -2.83 -13.77 -2.08
CA ALA A 31 -2.48 -13.32 -3.43
C ALA A 31 -2.08 -11.83 -3.46
N LEU A 32 -2.67 -10.98 -2.62
CA LEU A 32 -2.22 -9.58 -2.50
C LEU A 32 -0.87 -9.46 -1.78
N ASP A 33 -0.60 -10.29 -0.78
CA ASP A 33 0.75 -10.39 -0.20
C ASP A 33 1.75 -10.84 -1.29
N GLY A 34 1.41 -11.87 -2.06
CA GLY A 34 2.21 -12.35 -3.17
C GLY A 34 2.50 -11.31 -4.25
N LEU A 35 1.50 -10.52 -4.63
CA LEU A 35 1.67 -9.42 -5.57
C LEU A 35 2.68 -8.38 -5.05
N ARG A 36 2.65 -8.05 -3.74
CA ARG A 36 3.68 -7.21 -3.10
C ARG A 36 5.05 -7.83 -3.19
N GLY A 37 5.16 -9.13 -2.89
CA GLY A 37 6.42 -9.84 -2.95
C GLY A 37 7.02 -9.85 -4.35
N PHE A 38 6.19 -10.01 -5.37
CA PHE A 38 6.63 -9.98 -6.76
C PHE A 38 7.06 -8.58 -7.22
N ALA A 39 6.27 -7.55 -6.90
CA ALA A 39 6.62 -6.16 -7.18
C ALA A 39 7.92 -5.74 -6.48
N LEU A 40 8.14 -6.22 -5.25
CA LEU A 40 9.36 -5.98 -4.48
C LEU A 40 10.59 -6.57 -5.17
N ILE A 41 10.50 -7.78 -5.74
CA ILE A 41 11.63 -8.39 -6.48
C ILE A 41 12.09 -7.46 -7.58
N TRP A 42 11.16 -6.88 -8.34
CA TRP A 42 11.50 -5.97 -9.44
C TRP A 42 12.21 -4.71 -8.95
N VAL A 43 11.73 -4.10 -7.87
CA VAL A 43 12.33 -2.90 -7.27
C VAL A 43 13.74 -3.19 -6.74
N VAL A 44 13.90 -4.32 -6.02
CA VAL A 44 15.21 -4.73 -5.48
C VAL A 44 16.18 -5.01 -6.63
N THR A 45 15.78 -5.78 -7.62
CA THR A 45 16.61 -6.05 -8.81
C THR A 45 17.01 -4.74 -9.47
N TYR A 46 16.06 -3.82 -9.70
CA TYR A 46 16.35 -2.53 -10.33
C TYR A 46 17.37 -1.70 -9.56
N HIS A 47 17.32 -1.66 -8.23
CA HIS A 47 18.34 -0.91 -7.47
C HIS A 47 19.71 -1.61 -7.48
N PHE A 48 19.76 -2.94 -7.49
CA PHE A 48 21.04 -3.66 -7.53
C PHE A 48 21.68 -3.72 -8.93
N THR A 49 20.89 -3.67 -10.00
CA THR A 49 21.39 -3.83 -11.38
C THR A 49 21.23 -2.60 -12.26
N SER A 50 20.51 -1.57 -11.78
CA SER A 50 20.09 -0.41 -12.57
C SER A 50 19.34 -0.80 -13.86
N SER A 51 19.17 0.17 -14.77
CA SER A 51 18.58 -0.05 -16.10
C SER A 51 19.44 -0.88 -17.04
N ALA A 52 20.70 -1.14 -16.69
CA ALA A 52 21.59 -2.04 -17.43
C ALA A 52 21.33 -3.53 -17.13
N GLY A 53 20.56 -3.82 -16.07
CA GLY A 53 20.19 -5.17 -15.70
C GLY A 53 19.05 -5.77 -16.53
N PRO A 54 18.63 -7.00 -16.19
CA PRO A 54 17.63 -7.75 -16.96
C PRO A 54 16.22 -7.17 -16.88
N LEU A 55 15.96 -6.22 -15.96
CA LEU A 55 14.64 -5.62 -15.72
C LEU A 55 14.73 -4.09 -15.82
N PRO A 56 14.88 -3.51 -17.02
CA PRO A 56 15.03 -2.07 -17.20
C PRO A 56 13.81 -1.30 -16.68
N GLY A 57 12.63 -1.93 -16.66
CA GLY A 57 11.38 -1.37 -16.15
C GLY A 57 11.07 -1.68 -14.69
N GLY A 58 12.03 -2.07 -13.86
CA GLY A 58 11.75 -2.47 -12.47
C GLY A 58 11.09 -1.39 -11.60
N TRP A 59 11.12 -0.12 -12.03
CA TRP A 59 10.35 0.99 -11.45
C TRP A 59 8.82 0.74 -11.43
N VAL A 60 8.28 -0.08 -12.33
CA VAL A 60 6.83 -0.42 -12.33
C VAL A 60 6.38 -1.12 -11.06
N GLY A 61 7.28 -1.80 -10.35
CA GLY A 61 6.97 -2.41 -9.07
C GLY A 61 6.45 -1.38 -8.07
N LEU A 62 7.02 -0.17 -8.07
CA LEU A 62 6.56 0.92 -7.23
C LEU A 62 5.14 1.39 -7.60
N ASP A 63 4.81 1.49 -8.89
CA ASP A 63 3.47 1.88 -9.32
C ASP A 63 2.42 0.85 -8.90
N VAL A 64 2.75 -0.45 -9.00
CA VAL A 64 1.91 -1.52 -8.47
C VAL A 64 1.71 -1.37 -6.96
N PHE A 65 2.75 -1.01 -6.20
CA PHE A 65 2.63 -0.70 -4.78
C PHE A 65 1.68 0.47 -4.53
N PHE A 66 1.81 1.60 -5.23
CA PHE A 66 0.92 2.74 -5.06
C PHE A 66 -0.55 2.39 -5.30
N VAL A 67 -0.85 1.64 -6.36
CA VAL A 67 -2.23 1.22 -6.65
C VAL A 67 -2.75 0.25 -5.58
N LEU A 68 -1.92 -0.69 -5.15
CA LEU A 68 -2.29 -1.61 -4.08
C LEU A 68 -2.52 -0.89 -2.75
N SER A 69 -1.67 0.08 -2.42
CA SER A 69 -1.75 0.93 -1.23
C SER A 69 -3.07 1.71 -1.20
N GLY A 70 -3.43 2.36 -2.32
CA GLY A 70 -4.71 3.03 -2.49
C GLY A 70 -5.92 2.10 -2.35
N PHE A 71 -5.85 0.91 -2.95
CA PHE A 71 -6.90 -0.10 -2.84
C PHE A 71 -7.07 -0.60 -1.39
N LEU A 72 -5.98 -1.02 -0.76
CA LEU A 72 -5.99 -1.62 0.58
C LEU A 72 -6.48 -0.62 1.63
N ILE A 73 -5.96 0.62 1.62
CA ILE A 73 -6.34 1.60 2.63
C ILE A 73 -7.82 1.97 2.52
N THR A 74 -8.31 2.14 1.30
CA THR A 74 -9.71 2.45 1.03
C THR A 74 -10.62 1.28 1.42
N ALA A 75 -10.27 0.06 1.03
CA ALA A 75 -11.03 -1.14 1.35
C ALA A 75 -11.08 -1.40 2.86
N MET A 76 -9.96 -1.23 3.58
CA MET A 76 -9.92 -1.37 5.04
C MET A 76 -10.79 -0.34 5.76
N LEU A 77 -10.76 0.92 5.34
CA LEU A 77 -11.63 1.97 5.91
C LEU A 77 -13.11 1.69 5.64
N LEU A 78 -13.46 1.29 4.41
CA LEU A 78 -14.83 0.91 4.05
C LEU A 78 -15.31 -0.33 4.82
N ASP A 79 -14.42 -1.30 5.07
CA ASP A 79 -14.71 -2.46 5.91
C ASP A 79 -14.89 -2.08 7.37
N GLU A 80 -14.08 -1.15 7.91
CA GLU A 80 -14.28 -0.64 9.27
C GLU A 80 -15.66 0.02 9.43
N ILE A 81 -16.07 0.85 8.46
CA ILE A 81 -17.42 1.46 8.44
C ILE A 81 -18.50 0.38 8.33
N ARG A 82 -18.28 -0.63 7.47
CA ARG A 82 -19.25 -1.72 7.27
C ARG A 82 -19.49 -2.51 8.55
N VAL A 83 -18.43 -2.76 9.32
CA VAL A 83 -18.45 -3.57 10.55
C VAL A 83 -18.90 -2.74 11.75
N ASN A 84 -18.39 -1.52 11.91
CA ASN A 84 -18.56 -0.71 13.14
C ASN A 84 -19.51 0.48 12.98
N GLY A 85 -20.00 0.76 11.76
CA GLY A 85 -20.82 1.93 11.44
C GLY A 85 -20.04 3.26 11.33
N ARG A 86 -18.78 3.29 11.75
CA ARG A 86 -17.90 4.46 11.77
C ARG A 86 -16.44 4.06 11.61
N VAL A 87 -15.58 5.04 11.31
CA VAL A 87 -14.12 4.91 11.35
C VAL A 87 -13.58 5.66 12.55
N SER A 88 -12.64 5.05 13.27
CA SER A 88 -11.85 5.71 14.30
C SER A 88 -10.47 6.08 13.73
N LEU A 89 -10.31 7.35 13.34
CA LEU A 89 -9.04 7.85 12.81
C LEU A 89 -7.87 7.67 13.79
N PRO A 90 -7.99 7.97 15.10
CA PRO A 90 -6.89 7.74 16.03
C PRO A 90 -6.44 6.28 16.09
N LEU A 91 -7.40 5.34 16.12
CA LEU A 91 -7.09 3.91 16.12
C LEU A 91 -6.49 3.45 14.78
N PHE A 92 -6.96 4.01 13.67
CA PHE A 92 -6.40 3.75 12.35
C PHE A 92 -4.93 4.19 12.26
N TYR A 93 -4.62 5.42 12.66
CA TYR A 93 -3.24 5.93 12.65
C TYR A 93 -2.35 5.21 13.67
N ALA A 94 -2.86 4.87 14.86
CA ALA A 94 -2.09 4.08 15.83
C ALA A 94 -1.65 2.72 15.25
N ARG A 95 -2.57 1.97 14.63
CA ARG A 95 -2.24 0.68 14.01
C ARG A 95 -1.22 0.83 12.88
N ARG A 96 -1.29 1.94 12.13
CA ARG A 96 -0.36 2.23 11.05
C ARG A 96 1.01 2.63 11.58
N ALA A 97 1.08 3.46 12.62
CA ALA A 97 2.30 3.83 13.31
C ALA A 97 3.04 2.58 13.81
N PHE A 98 2.36 1.66 14.50
CA PHE A 98 2.96 0.39 14.96
C PHE A 98 3.39 -0.55 13.81
N ARG A 99 2.85 -0.36 12.61
CA ARG A 99 3.24 -1.16 11.44
C ARG A 99 4.53 -0.65 10.79
N LEU A 100 4.82 0.65 10.88
CA LEU A 100 5.84 1.31 10.05
C LEU A 100 6.97 1.92 10.89
N LEU A 101 6.62 2.76 11.87
CA LEU A 101 7.60 3.55 12.61
C LEU A 101 8.68 2.73 13.32
N PRO A 102 8.36 1.60 14.00
CA PRO A 102 9.39 0.84 14.71
C PRO A 102 10.56 0.39 13.83
N ALA A 103 10.28 -0.17 12.65
CA ALA A 103 11.33 -0.62 11.75
C ALA A 103 12.02 0.54 11.03
N LEU A 104 11.30 1.62 10.71
CA LEU A 104 11.91 2.85 10.21
C LEU A 104 12.93 3.40 11.21
N PHE A 105 12.57 3.50 12.50
CA PHE A 105 13.49 4.00 13.53
C PHE A 105 14.73 3.11 13.69
N VAL A 106 14.58 1.78 13.62
CA VAL A 106 15.73 0.87 13.68
C VAL A 106 16.64 1.04 12.47
N MET A 107 16.07 1.17 11.27
CA MET A 107 16.87 1.40 10.06
C MET A 107 17.59 2.76 10.11
N LEU A 108 16.89 3.83 10.52
CA LEU A 108 17.49 5.16 10.68
C LEU A 108 18.60 5.14 11.73
N ALA A 109 18.40 4.49 12.88
CA ALA A 109 19.43 4.36 13.90
C ALA A 109 20.65 3.62 13.36
N ALA A 110 20.47 2.52 12.63
CA ALA A 110 21.58 1.80 12.00
C ALA A 110 22.32 2.68 10.98
N TRP A 111 21.59 3.43 10.14
CA TRP A 111 22.17 4.35 9.18
C TRP A 111 22.98 5.47 9.87
N VAL A 112 22.44 6.07 10.95
CA VAL A 112 23.16 7.06 11.77
C VAL A 112 24.42 6.48 12.39
N LEU A 113 24.35 5.26 12.96
CA LEU A 113 25.51 4.62 13.56
C LEU A 113 26.61 4.34 12.55
N VAL A 114 26.24 3.93 11.32
CA VAL A 114 27.20 3.75 10.24
C VAL A 114 27.80 5.10 9.81
N MET A 115 27.01 6.16 9.68
CA MET A 115 27.54 7.51 9.40
C MET A 115 28.56 7.97 10.44
N LEU A 116 28.32 7.70 11.72
CA LEU A 116 29.21 8.12 12.80
C LEU A 116 30.47 7.26 12.93
N ALA A 117 30.39 5.97 12.54
CA ALA A 117 31.49 5.03 12.66
C ALA A 117 32.55 5.17 11.55
N PHE A 118 32.17 5.69 10.38
CA PHE A 118 33.04 5.77 9.20
C PHE A 118 33.30 7.22 8.79
N HIS A 119 34.58 7.57 8.64
CA HIS A 119 35.01 8.91 8.21
C HIS A 119 34.85 9.14 6.70
N ASP A 120 34.99 8.09 5.89
CA ASP A 120 34.68 8.15 4.46
C ASP A 120 33.20 7.80 4.25
N THR A 121 32.43 8.75 3.72
CA THR A 121 30.99 8.63 3.47
C THR A 121 30.65 8.49 1.99
N THR A 122 31.65 8.48 1.10
CA THR A 122 31.44 8.45 -0.36
C THR A 122 30.76 7.16 -0.82
N TRP A 123 31.14 6.00 -0.28
CA TRP A 123 30.46 4.73 -0.53
C TRP A 123 29.03 4.68 0.03
N ILE A 124 28.69 5.56 0.98
CA ILE A 124 27.36 5.63 1.58
C ILE A 124 26.41 6.53 0.78
N ALA A 125 26.96 7.43 -0.03
CA ALA A 125 26.20 8.27 -0.96
C ALA A 125 26.07 7.67 -2.36
N ALA A 126 26.66 6.50 -2.63
CA ALA A 126 26.67 5.92 -3.96
C ALA A 126 25.24 5.70 -4.49
N THR A 127 25.00 6.16 -5.72
CA THR A 127 23.75 5.88 -6.42
C THR A 127 23.74 4.39 -6.80
N PRO A 128 22.73 3.61 -6.39
CA PRO A 128 22.68 2.18 -6.70
C PRO A 128 22.80 1.91 -8.21
N GLY A 129 23.78 1.10 -8.60
CA GLY A 129 24.06 0.71 -9.98
C GLY A 129 24.75 1.77 -10.85
N GLY A 130 25.36 2.78 -10.24
CA GLY A 130 26.38 3.66 -10.86
C GLY A 130 27.81 3.11 -10.72
N ASP A 131 28.77 3.77 -11.34
CA ASP A 131 30.19 3.40 -11.37
C ASP A 131 30.98 3.98 -10.20
N GLY A 132 30.86 3.35 -9.02
CA GLY A 132 31.78 3.56 -7.90
C GLY A 132 31.15 4.21 -6.66
N VAL A 133 31.83 5.22 -6.12
CA VAL A 133 31.41 5.95 -4.91
C VAL A 133 30.61 7.20 -5.27
N GLY A 134 29.75 7.67 -4.37
CA GLY A 134 29.05 8.94 -4.51
C GLY A 134 29.86 10.11 -3.93
N ASP A 135 29.24 11.29 -3.92
CA ASP A 135 29.82 12.47 -3.29
C ASP A 135 29.91 12.32 -1.77
N PRO A 136 30.87 12.98 -1.09
CA PRO A 136 30.92 13.00 0.37
C PRO A 136 29.58 13.49 0.96
N VAL A 137 29.05 12.75 1.92
CA VAL A 137 27.85 13.15 2.67
C VAL A 137 28.23 14.20 3.70
N ASP A 138 27.63 15.38 3.62
CA ASP A 138 27.62 16.33 4.73
C ASP A 138 26.77 15.76 5.87
N VAL A 139 27.43 15.30 6.93
CA VAL A 139 26.81 14.66 8.10
C VAL A 139 25.83 15.61 8.81
N GLY A 140 26.15 16.91 8.88
CA GLY A 140 25.29 17.90 9.50
C GLY A 140 24.01 18.11 8.69
N ALA A 141 24.13 18.25 7.38
CA ALA A 141 22.99 18.36 6.47
C ALA A 141 22.13 17.08 6.51
N ALA A 142 22.77 15.90 6.51
CA ALA A 142 22.09 14.62 6.53
C ALA A 142 21.32 14.38 7.84
N PHE A 143 21.86 14.80 8.99
CA PHE A 143 21.11 14.80 10.25
C PHE A 143 19.95 15.80 10.24
N GLY A 144 20.12 16.98 9.64
CA GLY A 144 19.06 17.96 9.45
C GLY A 144 17.85 17.41 8.67
N GLN A 145 18.09 16.48 7.76
CA GLN A 145 17.04 15.85 6.94
C GLN A 145 16.22 14.79 7.68
N LEU A 146 16.67 14.28 8.85
CA LEU A 146 15.90 13.30 9.63
C LEU A 146 14.52 13.82 10.02
N GLY A 147 14.42 15.11 10.37
CA GLY A 147 13.13 15.75 10.66
C GLY A 147 12.20 15.75 9.45
N VAL A 148 12.73 16.00 8.25
CA VAL A 148 11.96 15.98 7.01
C VAL A 148 11.53 14.56 6.63
N ILE A 149 12.40 13.56 6.83
CA ILE A 149 12.07 12.14 6.62
C ILE A 149 10.94 11.70 7.55
N LEU A 150 11.04 12.02 8.85
CA LEU A 150 10.02 11.67 9.85
C LEU A 150 8.71 12.45 9.65
N GLY A 151 8.78 13.65 9.08
CA GLY A 151 7.64 14.43 8.61
C GLY A 151 7.07 13.99 7.27
N TYR A 152 7.61 12.92 6.66
CA TYR A 152 7.24 12.44 5.32
C TYR A 152 7.35 13.50 4.24
N GLY A 153 8.37 14.37 4.30
CA GLY A 153 8.61 15.45 3.33
C GLY A 153 9.76 15.19 2.37
N VAL A 154 10.50 14.08 2.50
CA VAL A 154 11.76 13.86 1.77
C VAL A 154 11.58 13.84 0.25
N ASN A 155 10.42 13.45 -0.27
CA ASN A 155 10.15 13.50 -1.70
C ASN A 155 10.14 14.95 -2.25
N TRP A 156 9.77 15.94 -1.44
CA TRP A 156 9.79 17.35 -1.84
C TRP A 156 11.20 17.95 -1.84
N ILE A 157 12.13 17.40 -1.06
CA ILE A 157 13.55 17.75 -1.16
C ILE A 157 14.04 17.47 -2.59
N TYR A 158 13.74 16.28 -3.12
CA TYR A 158 14.13 15.93 -4.49
C TYR A 158 13.30 16.66 -5.55
N ALA A 159 11.97 16.72 -5.37
CA ALA A 159 11.08 17.31 -6.37
C ALA A 159 11.32 18.81 -6.59
N LEU A 160 11.83 19.51 -5.58
CA LEU A 160 12.10 20.95 -5.60
C LEU A 160 13.59 21.28 -5.56
N GLU A 161 14.46 20.27 -5.67
CA GLU A 161 15.93 20.41 -5.65
C GLU A 161 16.45 21.18 -4.42
N LEU A 162 15.83 20.93 -3.26
CA LEU A 162 16.12 21.64 -2.01
C LEU A 162 17.26 20.97 -1.22
N GLY A 163 18.49 21.39 -1.48
CA GLY A 163 19.67 21.01 -0.69
C GLY A 163 20.54 19.93 -1.34
N ALA A 164 21.63 19.57 -0.65
CA ALA A 164 22.55 18.53 -1.11
C ALA A 164 21.85 17.16 -1.12
N GLY A 165 22.06 16.38 -2.19
CA GLY A 165 21.40 15.09 -2.44
C GLY A 165 21.29 14.24 -1.19
N ALA A 166 20.05 13.93 -0.79
CA ALA A 166 19.82 13.29 0.49
C ALA A 166 20.28 11.82 0.46
N PRO A 167 21.01 11.34 1.48
CA PRO A 167 21.10 9.91 1.73
C PRO A 167 19.69 9.38 2.04
N LEU A 168 19.41 8.11 1.71
CA LEU A 168 18.09 7.48 1.89
C LEU A 168 17.02 7.89 0.87
N ALA A 169 17.42 8.14 -0.39
CA ALA A 169 16.52 8.58 -1.45
C ALA A 169 15.27 7.70 -1.57
N HIS A 170 15.40 6.37 -1.47
CA HIS A 170 14.26 5.44 -1.56
C HIS A 170 13.08 5.75 -0.64
N LEU A 171 13.30 6.45 0.48
CA LEU A 171 12.23 6.86 1.38
C LEU A 171 11.24 7.86 0.77
N TRP A 172 11.57 8.49 -0.37
CA TRP A 172 10.66 9.37 -1.12
C TRP A 172 9.31 8.71 -1.40
N SER A 173 9.33 7.42 -1.77
CA SER A 173 8.12 6.72 -2.17
C SER A 173 7.23 6.41 -0.97
N LEU A 174 7.85 6.13 0.18
CA LEU A 174 7.17 5.97 1.47
C LEU A 174 6.59 7.30 1.97
N ALA A 175 7.28 8.43 1.72
CA ALA A 175 6.74 9.75 2.04
C ALA A 175 5.46 10.04 1.25
N VAL A 176 5.46 9.81 -0.06
CA VAL A 176 4.27 9.90 -0.92
C VAL A 176 3.15 8.96 -0.42
N GLU A 177 3.55 7.72 -0.09
CA GLU A 177 2.86 6.75 0.77
C GLU A 177 1.99 7.37 1.87
N GLU A 178 2.71 7.84 2.89
CA GLU A 178 2.19 8.30 4.17
C GLU A 178 1.44 9.63 4.05
N GLN A 179 1.83 10.53 3.15
CA GLN A 179 1.03 11.70 2.81
C GLN A 179 -0.37 11.31 2.35
N PHE A 180 -0.48 10.31 1.46
CA PHE A 180 -1.79 9.80 1.04
C PHE A 180 -2.55 9.19 2.22
N TYR A 181 -1.91 8.41 3.09
CA TYR A 181 -2.60 7.80 4.23
C TYR A 181 -3.03 8.79 5.31
N VAL A 182 -2.34 9.93 5.43
CA VAL A 182 -2.77 11.04 6.29
C VAL A 182 -4.00 11.72 5.68
N VAL A 183 -3.98 12.06 4.40
CA VAL A 183 -5.05 12.86 3.77
C VAL A 183 -6.28 12.03 3.42
N TRP A 184 -6.09 10.81 2.89
CA TRP A 184 -7.15 10.01 2.29
C TRP A 184 -8.31 9.66 3.24
N PRO A 185 -8.10 9.31 4.53
CA PRO A 185 -9.22 9.03 5.44
C PRO A 185 -10.19 10.22 5.55
N PHE A 186 -9.69 11.46 5.57
CA PHE A 186 -10.54 12.65 5.60
C PHE A 186 -11.28 12.86 4.28
N VAL A 187 -10.60 12.68 3.15
CA VAL A 187 -11.23 12.71 1.82
C VAL A 187 -12.33 11.66 1.73
N LEU A 188 -12.09 10.44 2.19
CA LEU A 188 -13.07 9.37 2.20
C LEU A 188 -14.29 9.75 3.05
N LEU A 189 -14.11 10.33 4.25
CA LEU A 189 -15.21 10.79 5.09
C LEU A 189 -16.07 11.86 4.39
N LEU A 190 -15.47 12.77 3.62
CA LEU A 190 -16.21 13.72 2.79
C LEU A 190 -16.95 13.00 1.66
N LEU A 191 -16.32 12.04 0.99
CA LEU A 191 -16.95 11.23 -0.06
C LEU A 191 -18.12 10.39 0.46
N LEU A 192 -18.18 10.05 1.75
CA LEU A 192 -19.32 9.34 2.31
C LEU A 192 -20.62 10.16 2.25
N LYS A 193 -20.52 11.50 2.21
CA LYS A 193 -21.67 12.41 1.99
C LYS A 193 -22.23 12.34 0.57
N VAL A 194 -21.43 11.84 -0.38
CA VAL A 194 -21.86 11.62 -1.78
C VAL A 194 -22.53 10.24 -1.89
N PRO A 195 -23.63 10.10 -2.67
CA PRO A 195 -24.26 8.80 -2.92
C PRO A 195 -23.24 7.77 -3.41
N ALA A 196 -23.30 6.54 -2.89
CA ALA A 196 -22.32 5.49 -3.17
C ALA A 196 -22.09 5.26 -4.68
N ALA A 197 -23.11 5.48 -5.50
CA ALA A 197 -23.04 5.34 -6.94
C ALA A 197 -22.16 6.39 -7.65
N ARG A 198 -21.96 7.56 -7.02
CA ARG A 198 -21.26 8.71 -7.59
C ARG A 198 -19.88 8.95 -6.97
N ARG A 199 -19.52 8.27 -5.87
CA ARG A 199 -18.25 8.45 -5.15
C ARG A 199 -17.00 8.26 -6.01
N ILE A 200 -17.09 7.47 -7.07
CA ILE A 200 -15.97 7.22 -7.98
C ILE A 200 -15.60 8.45 -8.82
N TRP A 201 -16.55 9.30 -9.17
CA TRP A 201 -16.34 10.42 -10.11
C TRP A 201 -15.40 11.51 -9.58
N PRO A 202 -15.55 12.03 -8.35
CA PRO A 202 -14.58 12.99 -7.82
C PRO A 202 -13.17 12.39 -7.69
N VAL A 203 -13.05 11.10 -7.33
CA VAL A 203 -11.74 10.43 -7.22
C VAL A 203 -11.12 10.24 -8.60
N LEU A 204 -11.91 9.89 -9.61
CA LEU A 204 -11.46 9.84 -11.01
C LEU A 204 -11.03 11.21 -11.52
N ALA A 205 -11.73 12.29 -11.15
CA ALA A 205 -11.33 13.65 -11.50
C ALA A 205 -9.97 14.00 -10.87
N MET A 206 -9.76 13.69 -9.58
CA MET A 206 -8.46 13.86 -8.92
C MET A 206 -7.36 13.03 -9.60
N ALA A 207 -7.67 11.78 -9.98
CA ALA A 207 -6.73 10.90 -10.67
C ALA A 207 -6.37 11.44 -12.06
N ALA A 208 -7.35 11.99 -12.79
CA ALA A 208 -7.14 12.61 -14.09
C ALA A 208 -6.24 13.85 -13.97
N VAL A 209 -6.49 14.73 -12.99
CA VAL A 209 -5.61 15.88 -12.72
C VAL A 209 -4.18 15.39 -12.43
N SER A 210 -4.01 14.43 -11.53
CA SER A 210 -2.70 13.86 -11.20
C SER A 210 -1.99 13.25 -12.42
N ALA A 211 -2.72 12.58 -13.31
CA ALA A 211 -2.19 12.00 -14.54
C ALA A 211 -1.80 13.04 -15.61
N THR A 212 -2.40 14.23 -15.58
CA THR A 212 -2.11 15.33 -16.52
C THR A 212 -0.95 16.21 -16.06
N LEU A 213 -0.74 16.36 -14.75
CA LEU A 213 0.34 17.20 -14.20
C LEU A 213 1.75 16.89 -14.74
N PRO A 214 2.19 15.63 -14.92
CA PRO A 214 3.48 15.31 -15.55
C PRO A 214 3.69 16.02 -16.88
N TRP A 215 2.66 16.07 -17.73
CA TRP A 215 2.72 16.69 -19.05
C TRP A 215 2.80 18.21 -18.96
N ILE A 216 2.02 18.81 -18.06
CA ILE A 216 2.05 20.26 -17.82
C ILE A 216 3.43 20.69 -17.31
N TYR A 217 4.00 19.94 -16.37
CA TYR A 217 5.32 20.25 -15.84
C TYR A 217 6.43 20.04 -16.87
N TRP A 218 6.34 18.99 -17.66
CA TRP A 218 7.30 18.74 -18.74
C TRP A 218 7.30 19.86 -19.78
N ASP A 219 6.12 20.27 -20.26
CA ASP A 219 5.97 21.37 -21.23
C ASP A 219 6.42 22.71 -20.64
N GLY A 220 6.19 22.91 -19.34
CA GLY A 220 6.72 24.04 -18.58
C GLY A 220 8.22 24.01 -18.28
N GLY A 221 8.96 23.01 -18.78
CA GLY A 221 10.41 22.90 -18.64
C GLY A 221 10.90 22.31 -17.31
N ALA A 222 10.03 21.67 -16.52
CA ALA A 222 10.44 21.01 -15.28
C ALA A 222 11.30 19.77 -15.55
N GLY A 223 12.30 19.55 -14.69
CA GLY A 223 13.14 18.35 -14.74
C GLY A 223 12.43 17.06 -14.35
N ASN A 224 13.08 15.93 -14.65
CA ASN A 224 12.57 14.59 -14.32
C ASN A 224 12.27 14.41 -12.83
N ASP A 225 13.08 14.99 -11.96
CA ASP A 225 12.96 14.83 -10.51
C ASP A 225 11.67 15.45 -9.97
N ARG A 226 11.32 16.66 -10.43
CA ARG A 226 10.04 17.30 -10.09
C ARG A 226 8.85 16.41 -10.44
N ILE A 227 8.91 15.73 -11.59
CA ILE A 227 7.84 14.85 -12.07
C ILE A 227 7.86 13.51 -11.33
N TYR A 228 9.03 12.95 -11.07
CA TYR A 228 9.19 11.62 -10.50
C TYR A 228 8.88 11.57 -8.99
N PHE A 229 9.30 12.60 -8.25
CA PHE A 229 9.17 12.66 -6.79
C PHE A 229 7.93 13.42 -6.30
N GLY A 230 7.21 14.11 -7.19
CA GLY A 230 6.01 14.85 -6.86
C GLY A 230 4.86 13.96 -6.37
N THR A 231 4.29 14.27 -5.19
CA THR A 231 3.09 13.56 -4.71
C THR A 231 1.91 13.80 -5.64
N ASP A 232 1.81 15.01 -6.17
CA ASP A 232 0.78 15.47 -7.09
C ASP A 232 0.80 14.74 -8.44
N THR A 233 1.99 14.45 -8.99
CA THR A 233 2.17 13.70 -10.24
C THR A 233 2.04 12.19 -10.06
N ARG A 234 2.31 11.67 -8.85
CA ARG A 234 2.32 10.23 -8.56
C ARG A 234 1.05 9.73 -7.87
N ALA A 235 0.20 10.62 -7.36
CA ALA A 235 -1.05 10.28 -6.67
C ALA A 235 -2.02 9.44 -7.53
N VAL A 236 -1.95 9.53 -8.87
CA VAL A 236 -2.78 8.74 -9.80
C VAL A 236 -2.80 7.26 -9.45
N GLY A 237 -1.67 6.65 -9.07
CA GLY A 237 -1.60 5.24 -8.68
C GLY A 237 -2.53 4.93 -7.50
N MET A 238 -2.35 5.64 -6.39
CA MET A 238 -3.17 5.46 -5.17
C MET A 238 -4.64 5.83 -5.40
N LEU A 239 -4.91 6.88 -6.17
CA LEU A 239 -6.27 7.30 -6.49
C LEU A 239 -7.01 6.24 -7.35
N MET A 240 -6.35 5.64 -8.33
CA MET A 240 -6.94 4.55 -9.13
C MET A 240 -7.12 3.27 -8.32
N GLY A 241 -6.23 3.00 -7.36
CA GLY A 241 -6.44 1.97 -6.33
C GLY A 241 -7.69 2.22 -5.49
N ALA A 242 -7.89 3.47 -5.05
CA ALA A 242 -9.09 3.87 -4.32
C ALA A 242 -10.37 3.76 -5.16
N VAL A 243 -10.33 4.14 -6.44
CA VAL A 243 -11.43 3.92 -7.40
C VAL A 243 -11.78 2.43 -7.47
N ALA A 244 -10.77 1.57 -7.60
CA ALA A 244 -10.96 0.12 -7.64
C ALA A 244 -11.62 -0.40 -6.36
N ALA A 245 -11.19 0.06 -5.19
CA ALA A 245 -11.80 -0.32 -3.90
C ALA A 245 -13.24 0.16 -3.76
N LEU A 246 -13.55 1.41 -4.16
CA LEU A 246 -14.91 1.95 -4.14
C LEU A 246 -15.84 1.17 -5.07
N ALA A 247 -15.39 0.88 -6.29
CA ALA A 247 -16.14 0.07 -7.26
C ALA A 247 -16.38 -1.35 -6.76
N TRP A 248 -15.35 -1.97 -6.18
CA TRP A 248 -15.38 -3.32 -5.63
C TRP A 248 -16.35 -3.45 -4.44
N HIS A 249 -16.31 -2.49 -3.49
CA HIS A 249 -17.20 -2.47 -2.32
C HIS A 249 -18.66 -2.22 -2.73
N ARG A 250 -18.89 -1.33 -3.71
CA ARG A 250 -20.23 -1.06 -4.27
C ARG A 250 -20.85 -2.32 -4.88
N ARG A 251 -20.08 -3.11 -5.63
CA ARG A 251 -20.53 -4.39 -6.23
C ARG A 251 -20.57 -5.53 -5.20
N ARG A 252 -20.34 -5.25 -3.92
CA ARG A 252 -20.30 -6.21 -2.79
C ARG A 252 -19.43 -7.44 -3.09
N SER A 253 -18.27 -7.25 -3.73
CA SER A 253 -17.33 -8.33 -4.12
C SER A 253 -17.94 -9.46 -5.00
N ARG A 254 -19.12 -9.26 -5.59
CA ARG A 254 -19.83 -10.29 -6.38
C ARG A 254 -19.76 -10.05 -7.89
N GLY A 255 -19.09 -8.97 -8.32
CA GLY A 255 -19.27 -8.38 -9.66
C GLY A 255 -18.05 -8.31 -10.56
N ILE A 256 -16.92 -8.93 -10.21
CA ILE A 256 -15.67 -8.95 -11.02
C ILE A 256 -15.29 -10.39 -11.41
N GLY A 257 -16.22 -11.35 -11.30
CA GLY A 257 -16.00 -12.73 -11.73
C GLY A 257 -16.28 -13.03 -13.22
N SER A 258 -16.68 -12.06 -14.03
CA SER A 258 -16.99 -12.39 -15.43
C SER A 258 -15.74 -12.81 -16.22
N PRO A 259 -15.87 -13.60 -17.31
CA PRO A 259 -14.76 -13.84 -18.24
C PRO A 259 -14.11 -12.53 -18.72
N ALA A 260 -14.91 -11.48 -18.92
CA ALA A 260 -14.41 -10.15 -19.25
C ALA A 260 -13.50 -9.56 -18.16
N ALA A 261 -13.76 -9.84 -16.89
CA ALA A 261 -12.89 -9.40 -15.80
C ALA A 261 -11.57 -10.17 -15.75
N ALA A 262 -11.60 -11.48 -16.03
CA ALA A 262 -10.38 -12.26 -16.20
C ALA A 262 -9.55 -11.72 -17.38
N ALA A 263 -10.18 -11.44 -18.52
CA ALA A 263 -9.51 -10.85 -19.68
C ALA A 263 -8.85 -9.50 -19.34
N ARG A 264 -9.56 -8.59 -18.67
CA ARG A 264 -8.99 -7.30 -18.23
C ARG A 264 -7.82 -7.48 -17.25
N ALA A 265 -7.90 -8.43 -16.32
CA ALA A 265 -6.82 -8.69 -15.38
C ALA A 265 -5.57 -9.24 -16.09
N TRP A 266 -5.74 -10.15 -17.06
CA TRP A 266 -4.62 -10.66 -17.87
C TRP A 266 -4.02 -9.60 -18.79
N ILE A 267 -4.84 -8.74 -19.41
CA ILE A 267 -4.36 -7.59 -20.18
C ILE A 267 -3.57 -6.64 -19.28
N GLY A 268 -4.11 -6.31 -18.09
CA GLY A 268 -3.42 -5.48 -17.11
C GLY A 268 -2.07 -6.08 -16.70
N MET A 269 -2.02 -7.39 -16.45
CA MET A 269 -0.76 -8.08 -16.16
C MET A 269 0.22 -8.06 -17.33
N GLY A 270 -0.26 -8.31 -18.55
CA GLY A 270 0.55 -8.23 -19.76
C GLY A 270 1.17 -6.85 -19.96
N LEU A 271 0.43 -5.78 -19.68
CA LEU A 271 0.95 -4.41 -19.72
C LEU A 271 2.00 -4.15 -18.65
N VAL A 272 1.78 -4.59 -17.40
CA VAL A 272 2.78 -4.46 -16.32
C VAL A 272 4.07 -5.20 -16.69
N LEU A 273 3.97 -6.45 -17.15
CA LEU A 273 5.13 -7.25 -17.56
C LEU A 273 5.80 -6.70 -18.82
N GLY A 274 5.03 -6.17 -19.77
CA GLY A 274 5.56 -5.53 -20.97
C GLY A 274 6.41 -4.30 -20.61
N PHE A 275 5.93 -3.45 -19.72
CA PHE A 275 6.70 -2.29 -19.25
C PHE A 275 7.93 -2.70 -18.43
N LEU A 276 7.78 -3.68 -17.53
CA LEU A 276 8.88 -4.24 -16.74
C LEU A 276 10.07 -4.66 -17.62
N LEU A 277 9.79 -5.27 -18.77
CA LEU A 277 10.79 -5.85 -19.65
C LEU A 277 11.33 -4.87 -20.72
N THR A 278 10.56 -3.83 -21.08
CA THR A 278 10.90 -3.00 -22.26
C THR A 278 11.07 -1.50 -21.97
N VAL A 279 10.52 -0.98 -20.86
CA VAL A 279 10.51 0.47 -20.61
C VAL A 279 11.55 0.85 -19.55
N GLY A 280 12.74 1.22 -20.00
CA GLY A 280 13.82 1.73 -19.17
C GLY A 280 13.63 3.18 -18.69
N ASN A 281 14.74 3.91 -18.57
CA ASN A 281 14.76 5.31 -18.13
C ASN A 281 14.50 6.29 -19.30
N ILE A 282 13.34 6.19 -19.92
CA ILE A 282 12.91 7.03 -21.06
C ILE A 282 11.75 7.96 -20.65
N PRO A 283 11.43 9.03 -21.40
CA PRO A 283 10.36 9.98 -21.04
C PRO A 283 9.01 9.32 -20.70
N LEU A 284 8.69 8.19 -21.36
CA LEU A 284 7.48 7.42 -21.09
C LEU A 284 7.33 7.02 -19.61
N LYS A 285 8.43 6.70 -18.92
CA LYS A 285 8.46 6.36 -17.48
C LYS A 285 7.88 7.49 -16.61
N PHE A 286 8.18 8.74 -16.97
CA PHE A 286 7.83 9.91 -16.18
C PHE A 286 6.44 10.45 -16.53
N LEU A 287 6.08 10.43 -17.82
CA LEU A 287 4.88 11.09 -18.33
C LEU A 287 3.63 10.21 -18.26
N ALA A 288 3.62 9.09 -18.98
CA ALA A 288 2.43 8.24 -19.12
C ALA A 288 2.49 6.96 -18.28
N GLY A 289 3.70 6.47 -17.99
CA GLY A 289 3.96 5.26 -17.21
C GLY A 289 3.12 5.15 -15.94
N PRO A 290 3.08 6.17 -15.06
CA PRO A 290 2.34 6.11 -13.80
C PRO A 290 0.84 5.88 -14.03
N ALA A 291 0.25 6.59 -15.00
CA ALA A 291 -1.18 6.47 -15.33
C ALA A 291 -1.51 5.13 -16.00
N ILE A 292 -0.66 4.65 -16.92
CA ILE A 292 -0.83 3.35 -17.58
C ILE A 292 -0.74 2.22 -16.54
N MET A 293 0.26 2.24 -15.67
CA MET A 293 0.41 1.26 -14.59
C MET A 293 -0.75 1.34 -13.60
N ALA A 294 -1.27 2.54 -13.31
CA ALA A 294 -2.45 2.73 -12.48
C ALA A 294 -3.68 2.02 -13.04
N VAL A 295 -3.94 2.20 -14.35
CA VAL A 295 -5.05 1.53 -15.06
C VAL A 295 -4.83 0.02 -15.17
N ALA A 296 -3.61 -0.42 -15.42
CA ALA A 296 -3.29 -1.85 -15.55
C ALA A 296 -3.44 -2.60 -14.21
N ALA A 297 -2.79 -2.11 -13.14
CA ALA A 297 -2.80 -2.74 -11.83
C ALA A 297 -4.19 -2.71 -11.17
N MET A 298 -5.01 -1.68 -11.42
CA MET A 298 -6.38 -1.63 -10.88
C MET A 298 -7.30 -2.72 -11.45
N GLN A 299 -6.98 -3.33 -12.60
CA GLN A 299 -7.72 -4.49 -13.12
C GLN A 299 -7.30 -5.79 -12.43
N VAL A 300 -6.03 -5.89 -12.04
CA VAL A 300 -5.44 -7.08 -11.41
C VAL A 300 -5.87 -7.21 -9.96
N ILE A 301 -5.74 -6.14 -9.18
CA ILE A 301 -5.84 -6.20 -7.70
C ILE A 301 -7.21 -6.72 -7.22
N PRO A 302 -8.37 -6.17 -7.66
CA PRO A 302 -9.67 -6.68 -7.25
C PRO A 302 -9.95 -8.09 -7.77
N TYR A 303 -9.40 -8.45 -8.94
CA TYR A 303 -9.55 -9.79 -9.51
C TYR A 303 -8.88 -10.86 -8.65
N LEU A 304 -7.68 -10.58 -8.12
CA LEU A 304 -7.00 -11.48 -7.18
C LEU A 304 -7.83 -11.76 -5.92
N VAL A 305 -8.60 -10.78 -5.45
CA VAL A 305 -9.47 -10.92 -4.28
C VAL A 305 -10.75 -11.70 -4.60
N ASP A 306 -11.41 -11.40 -5.71
CA ASP A 306 -12.67 -12.06 -6.10
C ASP A 306 -12.45 -13.49 -6.64
N ARG A 307 -11.24 -13.79 -7.13
CA ARG A 307 -10.89 -15.07 -7.77
C ARG A 307 -9.64 -15.72 -7.20
N PRO A 308 -9.65 -16.08 -5.90
CA PRO A 308 -8.49 -16.69 -5.23
C PRO A 308 -8.09 -18.05 -5.83
N GLN A 309 -9.00 -18.74 -6.52
CA GLN A 309 -8.74 -20.02 -7.19
C GLN A 309 -8.26 -19.89 -8.64
N SER A 310 -8.21 -18.68 -9.20
CA SER A 310 -7.74 -18.47 -10.58
C SER A 310 -6.25 -18.81 -10.72
N LEU A 311 -5.81 -19.15 -11.94
CA LEU A 311 -4.38 -19.41 -12.23
C LEU A 311 -3.49 -18.24 -11.81
N MET A 312 -3.93 -17.01 -12.07
CA MET A 312 -3.23 -15.80 -11.67
C MET A 312 -3.11 -15.68 -10.15
N ALA A 313 -4.19 -15.91 -9.41
CA ALA A 313 -4.15 -15.86 -7.94
C ALA A 313 -3.28 -16.97 -7.35
N ARG A 314 -3.32 -18.18 -7.92
CA ARG A 314 -2.47 -19.31 -7.52
C ARG A 314 -0.99 -19.04 -7.71
N PHE A 315 -0.60 -18.32 -8.77
CA PHE A 315 0.78 -17.89 -8.95
C PHE A 315 1.24 -16.98 -7.81
N TYR A 316 0.41 -15.98 -7.45
CA TYR A 316 0.74 -15.07 -6.34
C TYR A 316 0.61 -15.71 -4.95
N ASP A 317 -0.25 -16.71 -4.77
CA ASP A 317 -0.39 -17.45 -3.51
C ASP A 317 0.77 -18.44 -3.24
N ASN A 318 1.88 -18.33 -3.98
CA ASN A 318 3.09 -19.09 -3.70
C ASN A 318 3.72 -18.63 -2.36
N SER A 319 4.14 -19.59 -1.53
CA SER A 319 4.72 -19.35 -0.21
C SER A 319 5.92 -18.40 -0.21
N VAL A 320 6.76 -18.42 -1.25
CA VAL A 320 7.93 -17.54 -1.39
C VAL A 320 7.49 -16.09 -1.61
N LEU A 321 6.58 -15.87 -2.58
CA LEU A 321 6.06 -14.53 -2.88
C LEU A 321 5.28 -13.96 -1.70
N VAL A 322 4.47 -14.79 -1.04
CA VAL A 322 3.73 -14.40 0.16
C VAL A 322 4.68 -14.04 1.31
N TRP A 323 5.76 -14.81 1.51
CA TRP A 323 6.76 -14.55 2.54
C TRP A 323 7.47 -13.21 2.31
N LEU A 324 7.87 -12.95 1.07
CA LEU A 324 8.47 -11.68 0.64
C LEU A 324 7.48 -10.53 0.81
N GLY A 325 6.23 -10.72 0.39
CA GLY A 325 5.16 -9.73 0.49
C GLY A 325 4.87 -9.28 1.92
N GLN A 326 4.86 -10.21 2.86
CA GLN A 326 4.66 -9.92 4.28
C GLN A 326 5.80 -9.10 4.87
N ARG A 327 7.01 -9.26 4.34
CA ARG A 327 8.24 -8.56 4.77
C ARG A 327 8.64 -7.43 3.83
N SER A 328 7.78 -7.05 2.88
CA SER A 328 8.15 -6.14 1.81
C SER A 328 8.60 -4.78 2.34
N TYR A 329 8.01 -4.33 3.45
CA TYR A 329 8.42 -3.10 4.12
C TYR A 329 9.84 -3.18 4.67
N ALA A 330 10.15 -4.24 5.43
CA ALA A 330 11.48 -4.48 5.98
C ALA A 330 12.54 -4.55 4.88
N VAL A 331 12.30 -5.38 3.86
CA VAL A 331 13.22 -5.51 2.72
C VAL A 331 13.37 -4.17 2.01
N TYR A 332 12.29 -3.42 1.81
CA TYR A 332 12.35 -2.10 1.19
C TYR A 332 13.22 -1.11 1.98
N LEU A 333 13.13 -1.11 3.31
CA LEU A 333 13.97 -0.22 4.14
C LEU A 333 15.45 -0.55 4.00
N TRP A 334 15.81 -1.83 4.11
CA TRP A 334 17.21 -2.26 4.14
C TRP A 334 17.86 -2.30 2.76
N HIS A 335 17.17 -2.80 1.73
CA HIS A 335 17.82 -3.14 0.46
C HIS A 335 18.56 -1.97 -0.20
N TYR A 336 18.02 -0.76 -0.11
CA TYR A 336 18.63 0.41 -0.71
C TYR A 336 19.93 0.79 -0.02
N LEU A 337 19.99 0.66 1.32
CA LEU A 337 21.24 0.86 2.06
C LEU A 337 22.31 -0.09 1.55
N LEU A 338 21.99 -1.39 1.42
CA LEU A 338 22.96 -2.37 0.98
C LEU A 338 23.33 -2.22 -0.51
N ALA A 339 22.38 -1.80 -1.35
CA ALA A 339 22.63 -1.53 -2.76
C ALA A 339 23.60 -0.35 -2.94
N THR A 340 23.48 0.68 -2.10
CA THR A 340 24.42 1.80 -2.05
C THR A 340 25.75 1.40 -1.41
N TRP A 341 25.71 0.82 -0.20
CA TRP A 341 26.89 0.53 0.61
C TRP A 341 27.87 -0.46 -0.02
N LEU A 342 27.33 -1.38 -0.83
CA LEU A 342 28.12 -2.40 -1.51
C LEU A 342 28.35 -2.07 -2.99
N ASN A 343 27.91 -0.89 -3.47
CA ASN A 343 28.10 -0.44 -4.85
C ASN A 343 29.58 -0.41 -5.29
N PRO A 344 30.57 -0.08 -4.42
CA PRO A 344 31.98 -0.12 -4.81
C PRO A 344 32.52 -1.53 -5.09
N LEU A 345 31.82 -2.58 -4.68
CA LEU A 345 32.24 -3.96 -4.95
C LEU A 345 31.91 -4.36 -6.38
N SER A 346 32.65 -5.34 -6.92
CA SER A 346 32.28 -5.97 -8.20
C SER A 346 30.82 -6.46 -8.17
N PRO A 347 30.01 -6.26 -9.24
CA PRO A 347 28.62 -6.71 -9.27
C PRO A 347 28.43 -8.19 -8.94
N TRP A 348 29.40 -9.05 -9.30
CA TRP A 348 29.39 -10.48 -8.99
C TRP A 348 29.48 -10.80 -7.49
N VAL A 349 29.92 -9.85 -6.68
CA VAL A 349 30.05 -9.95 -5.22
C VAL A 349 29.01 -9.06 -4.54
N GLY A 350 28.94 -7.78 -4.91
CA GLY A 350 28.08 -6.78 -4.29
C GLY A 350 26.59 -7.14 -4.39
N ILE A 351 26.13 -7.66 -5.53
CA ILE A 351 24.72 -8.01 -5.72
C ILE A 351 24.31 -9.21 -4.87
N PRO A 352 24.97 -10.39 -4.95
CA PRO A 352 24.56 -11.54 -4.13
C PRO A 352 24.68 -11.28 -2.63
N VAL A 353 25.77 -10.62 -2.19
CA VAL A 353 25.97 -10.26 -0.78
C VAL A 353 24.93 -9.25 -0.34
N GLY A 354 24.69 -8.19 -1.11
CA GLY A 354 23.73 -7.15 -0.78
C GLY A 354 22.31 -7.67 -0.68
N VAL A 355 21.87 -8.50 -1.63
CA VAL A 355 20.55 -9.15 -1.56
C VAL A 355 20.46 -10.08 -0.35
N GLY A 356 21.48 -10.91 -0.10
CA GLY A 356 21.54 -11.81 1.05
C GLY A 356 21.46 -11.07 2.39
N CYS A 357 22.27 -10.02 2.56
CA CYS A 357 22.26 -9.16 3.74
C CYS A 357 20.94 -8.41 3.91
N SER A 358 20.34 -7.93 2.81
CA SER A 358 19.03 -7.27 2.84
C SER A 358 17.94 -8.20 3.36
N LEU A 359 17.91 -9.44 2.87
CA LEU A 359 16.94 -10.45 3.32
C LEU A 359 17.17 -10.87 4.77
N LEU A 360 18.44 -11.01 5.18
CA LEU A 360 18.80 -11.33 6.56
C LEU A 360 18.37 -10.21 7.52
N LEU A 361 18.76 -8.96 7.25
CA LEU A 361 18.40 -7.81 8.08
C LEU A 361 16.89 -7.58 8.10
N ALA A 362 16.21 -7.73 6.97
CA ALA A 362 14.76 -7.69 6.90
C ALA A 362 14.10 -8.80 7.74
N HIS A 363 14.67 -10.02 7.73
CA HIS A 363 14.17 -11.11 8.56
C HIS A 363 14.34 -10.83 10.06
N LEU A 364 15.53 -10.35 10.46
CA LEU A 364 15.84 -10.01 11.84
C LEU A 364 14.95 -8.85 12.33
N SER A 365 14.89 -7.75 11.56
CA SER A 365 13.97 -6.64 11.81
C SER A 365 12.56 -7.16 12.02
N TRP A 366 12.02 -7.90 11.05
CA TRP A 366 10.65 -8.42 11.12
C TRP A 366 10.41 -9.25 12.39
N ARG A 367 11.35 -10.13 12.74
CA ARG A 367 11.21 -11.05 13.86
C ARG A 367 11.21 -10.33 15.21
N PHE A 368 12.07 -9.32 15.37
CA PHE A 368 12.36 -8.67 16.65
C PHE A 368 11.67 -7.31 16.82
N VAL A 369 11.25 -6.66 15.74
CA VAL A 369 10.71 -5.30 15.74
C VAL A 369 9.28 -5.29 15.22
N GLU A 370 9.05 -5.61 13.94
CA GLU A 370 7.71 -5.48 13.36
C GLU A 370 6.70 -6.49 13.91
N ALA A 371 7.06 -7.77 14.04
CA ALA A 371 6.13 -8.79 14.51
C ALA A 371 5.65 -8.52 15.95
N PRO A 372 6.51 -8.15 16.91
CA PRO A 372 6.07 -7.68 18.23
C PRO A 372 5.19 -6.43 18.16
N ALA A 373 5.58 -5.41 17.38
CA ALA A 373 4.81 -4.18 17.25
C ALA A 373 3.40 -4.43 16.67
N LEU A 374 3.29 -5.29 15.64
CA LEU A 374 2.02 -5.69 15.04
C LEU A 374 1.15 -6.51 16.00
N ARG A 375 1.74 -7.32 16.89
CA ARG A 375 0.99 -8.01 17.95
C ARG A 375 0.41 -6.99 18.93
N TYR A 376 1.18 -5.99 19.33
CA TYR A 376 0.73 -4.91 20.20
C TYR A 376 -0.37 -4.06 19.55
N ALA A 377 -0.22 -3.75 18.25
CA ALA A 377 -1.18 -3.00 17.45
C ALA A 377 -2.61 -3.59 17.46
N LYS A 378 -2.76 -4.91 17.70
CA LYS A 378 -4.08 -5.55 17.80
C LYS A 378 -4.95 -4.97 18.91
N ARG A 379 -4.36 -4.37 19.96
CA ARG A 379 -5.07 -3.67 21.04
C ARG A 379 -5.81 -2.41 20.57
N PHE A 380 -5.39 -1.84 19.45
CA PHE A 380 -5.98 -0.64 18.84
C PHE A 380 -7.01 -0.97 17.76
N ARG A 381 -7.59 -2.18 17.76
CA ARG A 381 -8.72 -2.49 16.87
C ARG A 381 -10.02 -1.92 17.45
N PRO A 382 -10.91 -1.34 16.62
CA PRO A 382 -12.20 -0.89 17.12
C PRO A 382 -12.98 -2.10 17.65
N LYS A 383 -13.65 -1.93 18.80
CA LYS A 383 -14.61 -2.93 19.26
C LYS A 383 -15.80 -2.92 18.30
N PRO A 384 -16.30 -4.10 17.86
CA PRO A 384 -17.54 -4.16 17.10
C PRO A 384 -18.63 -3.41 17.85
N ALA A 385 -19.38 -2.56 17.15
CA ALA A 385 -20.59 -1.99 17.74
C ALA A 385 -21.53 -3.15 18.09
N GLU A 386 -22.10 -3.17 19.29
CA GLU A 386 -23.25 -4.03 19.56
C GLU A 386 -24.36 -3.63 18.58
N VAL A 387 -24.62 -4.51 17.61
CA VAL A 387 -25.70 -4.29 16.66
C VAL A 387 -27.00 -4.59 17.39
N VAL A 388 -27.52 -3.58 18.09
CA VAL A 388 -28.89 -3.62 18.63
C VAL A 388 -29.83 -3.61 17.43
N ASP A 389 -30.53 -4.72 17.23
CA ASP A 389 -31.54 -4.84 16.18
C ASP A 389 -32.65 -3.80 16.44
N PRO A 390 -32.88 -2.83 15.53
CA PRO A 390 -33.92 -1.82 15.73
C PRO A 390 -35.33 -2.41 15.61
N TYR A 391 -35.48 -3.67 15.16
CA TYR A 391 -36.76 -4.34 14.99
C TYR A 391 -37.01 -5.37 16.11
N PRO A 392 -38.10 -5.23 16.89
CA PRO A 392 -38.58 -6.28 17.79
C PRO A 392 -38.80 -7.60 17.03
N ALA A 393 -38.60 -8.73 17.70
CA ALA A 393 -38.70 -10.07 17.09
C ALA A 393 -40.05 -10.31 16.37
N GLU A 394 -41.11 -9.65 16.83
CA GLU A 394 -42.46 -9.71 16.28
C GLU A 394 -42.54 -9.22 14.82
N GLN A 395 -41.78 -8.18 14.43
CA GLN A 395 -41.79 -7.64 13.06
C GLN A 395 -41.03 -8.51 12.04
N ARG A 396 -40.35 -9.58 12.49
CA ARG A 396 -39.74 -10.59 11.60
C ARG A 396 -40.75 -11.64 11.13
N ALA A 397 -41.74 -11.99 11.95
CA ALA A 397 -42.75 -12.98 11.59
C ALA A 397 -43.59 -12.48 10.40
N ASP A 398 -44.03 -11.22 10.45
CA ASP A 398 -44.84 -10.61 9.39
C ASP A 398 -44.10 -10.53 8.05
N ARG A 399 -42.79 -10.30 8.05
CA ARG A 399 -41.98 -10.25 6.80
C ARG A 399 -41.62 -11.61 6.24
N ALA A 400 -41.57 -12.66 7.07
CA ALA A 400 -41.38 -14.03 6.59
C ALA A 400 -42.64 -14.55 5.90
N VAL A 401 -43.82 -14.21 6.44
CA VAL A 401 -45.12 -14.54 5.84
C VAL A 401 -45.33 -13.81 4.51
N VAL A 402 -44.96 -12.53 4.41
CA VAL A 402 -45.08 -11.75 3.15
C VAL A 402 -44.07 -12.16 2.06
N ARG A 403 -43.04 -12.96 2.38
CA ARG A 403 -42.11 -13.53 1.39
C ARG A 403 -42.45 -14.96 0.95
N ALA A 404 -43.38 -15.61 1.65
CA ALA A 404 -43.85 -16.96 1.35
C ALA A 404 -45.21 -16.98 0.64
N ALA A 405 -45.86 -15.82 0.50
CA ALA A 405 -46.97 -15.55 -0.41
C ALA A 405 -46.44 -14.81 -1.65
#